data_AF-A0A1G7AJY8-F1
#
_entry.id   AF-A0A1G7AJY8-F1
#
_cell.length_a   1.000
_cell.length_b   1.000
_cell.length_c   1.000
_cell.angle_alpha   90.00
_cell.angle_beta   90.00
_cell.angle_gamma   90.00
#
_symmetry.space_group_name_H-M   'P 1'
#
loop_
_entity.id
_entity.type
_entity.pdbx_description
1 polymer ?
#
loop_
_entity_poly.entity_id
_entity_poly.type
_entity_poly.pdbx_seq_one_letter_code
_entity_poly.pdbx_strand_id
1 'polypeptide(L)'
;MVARLQQCLVLGGLLVAIAWASIWWSRSPLVAVLSLIALTCTHTTVLAIEFVASYRINGRDPLARARVPQCIRAWLAESWLAPRVFCWYQPFHSRAVPDHLPANGRRGVVLVHGFLCNRGFWSPWLRELRADDRAFVAVDLEPVFGSIDHYAQTIDDAILRVTAATSLPPMLICHSMGGLAARAWLRDADPTRVHRIVTIGTPHRGTWLARFGRTVNGRQMRVGGDWMQKIEGERASTRQVSFTCWYSNCDNIVFPTSNATLPGADNRLADGRAHVEMAFDSRLRRETLALLAR
;
A
#
# COMPACT_ATOMS: atom_id res chain seq x y z
N MET A 1 8.54 -14.26 -4.03
CA MET A 1 7.98 -14.47 -5.38
C MET A 1 7.72 -13.16 -6.14
N VAL A 2 7.07 -12.16 -5.52
CA VAL A 2 6.70 -10.87 -6.17
C VAL A 2 7.88 -10.15 -6.84
N ALA A 3 9.01 -9.99 -6.14
CA ALA A 3 10.18 -9.29 -6.69
C ALA A 3 10.69 -9.93 -7.99
N ARG A 4 10.71 -11.27 -8.07
CA ARG A 4 11.12 -11.98 -9.29
C ARG A 4 10.13 -11.77 -10.43
N LEU A 5 8.83 -11.83 -10.15
CA LEU A 5 7.80 -11.51 -11.15
C LEU A 5 7.98 -10.09 -11.68
N GLN A 6 8.19 -9.11 -10.79
CA GLN A 6 8.45 -7.72 -11.18
C GLN A 6 9.75 -7.57 -11.98
N GLN A 7 10.83 -8.25 -11.59
CA GLN A 7 12.09 -8.27 -12.35
C GLN A 7 11.86 -8.81 -13.77
N CYS A 8 11.14 -9.93 -13.92
CA CYS A 8 10.81 -10.49 -15.23
C CYS A 8 10.00 -9.50 -16.08
N LEU A 9 9.02 -8.81 -15.50
CA LEU A 9 8.23 -7.80 -16.21
C LEU A 9 9.08 -6.60 -16.64
N VAL A 10 9.95 -6.09 -15.76
CA VAL A 10 10.82 -4.95 -16.06
C VAL A 10 11.86 -5.31 -17.11
N LEU A 11 12.59 -6.40 -16.90
CA LEU A 11 13.64 -6.85 -17.83
C LEU A 11 13.05 -7.26 -19.18
N GLY A 12 11.91 -7.97 -19.18
CA GLY A 12 11.18 -8.31 -20.40
C GLY A 12 10.72 -7.06 -21.16
N GLY A 13 10.16 -6.07 -20.46
CA GLY A 13 9.77 -4.79 -21.05
C GLY A 13 10.95 -4.02 -21.64
N LEU A 14 12.09 -4.00 -20.95
CA LEU A 14 13.33 -3.38 -21.44
C LEU A 14 13.87 -4.10 -22.69
N LEU A 15 13.85 -5.44 -22.71
CA LEU A 15 14.26 -6.22 -23.88
C LEU A 15 13.38 -5.93 -25.09
N VAL A 16 12.06 -5.85 -24.91
CA VAL A 16 11.11 -5.47 -25.98
C VAL A 16 11.39 -4.05 -26.46
N ALA A 17 11.63 -3.11 -25.55
CA ALA A 17 11.96 -1.73 -25.90
C ALA A 17 13.28 -1.62 -26.70
N ILE A 18 14.33 -2.35 -26.29
CA ILE A 18 15.62 -2.40 -26.99
C ILE A 18 15.47 -3.04 -28.37
N ALA A 19 14.74 -4.16 -28.47
CA ALA A 19 14.49 -4.81 -29.76
C ALA A 19 13.71 -3.89 -30.71
N TRP A 20 12.67 -3.22 -30.21
CA TRP A 20 11.91 -2.24 -30.97
C TRP A 20 12.78 -1.08 -31.46
N ALA A 21 13.56 -0.48 -30.55
CA ALA A 21 14.47 0.60 -30.89
C ALA A 21 15.49 0.15 -31.93
N SER A 22 16.09 -1.03 -31.80
CA SER A 22 17.08 -1.56 -32.73
C SER A 22 16.51 -1.78 -34.14
N ILE A 23 15.27 -2.27 -34.24
CA ILE A 23 14.59 -2.49 -35.53
C ILE A 23 14.26 -1.15 -36.21
N TRP A 24 13.81 -0.16 -35.45
CA TRP A 24 13.34 1.10 -36.00
C TRP A 24 14.42 2.16 -36.11
N TRP A 25 15.53 2.08 -35.38
CA TRP A 25 16.56 3.12 -35.40
C TRP A 25 17.16 3.33 -36.79
N SER A 26 17.43 2.25 -37.52
CA SER A 26 17.98 2.30 -38.87
C SER A 26 16.93 2.70 -39.93
N ARG A 27 15.64 2.54 -39.64
CA ARG A 27 14.53 2.81 -40.58
C ARG A 27 13.93 4.20 -40.39
N SER A 28 13.68 4.58 -39.13
CA SER A 28 13.14 5.86 -38.69
C SER A 28 13.41 6.05 -37.19
N PRO A 29 14.45 6.83 -36.82
CA PRO A 29 14.70 7.18 -35.41
C PRO A 29 13.51 7.85 -34.75
N LEU A 30 12.71 8.62 -35.52
CA LEU A 30 11.52 9.28 -35.02
C LEU A 30 10.48 8.26 -34.51
N VAL A 31 10.23 7.19 -35.28
CA VAL A 31 9.29 6.13 -34.86
C VAL A 31 9.82 5.41 -33.62
N ALA A 32 11.11 5.08 -33.58
CA ALA A 32 11.73 4.46 -32.41
C ALA A 32 11.50 5.29 -31.13
N VAL A 33 11.77 6.60 -31.20
CA VAL A 33 11.64 7.51 -30.05
C VAL A 33 10.17 7.74 -29.67
N LEU A 34 9.29 8.02 -30.63
CA LEU A 34 7.87 8.29 -30.36
C LEU A 34 7.16 7.08 -29.75
N SER A 35 7.49 5.85 -30.17
CA SER A 35 6.91 4.65 -29.56
C SER A 35 7.35 4.45 -28.11
N LEU A 36 8.60 4.74 -27.78
CA LEU A 36 9.08 4.67 -26.39
C LEU A 36 8.42 5.74 -25.52
N ILE A 37 8.27 6.95 -26.04
CA ILE A 37 7.51 8.02 -25.35
C ILE A 37 6.07 7.55 -25.14
N ALA A 38 5.39 7.03 -26.16
CA ALA A 38 4.01 6.54 -26.06
C ALA A 38 3.86 5.44 -24.99
N LEU A 39 4.83 4.51 -24.89
CA LEU A 39 4.84 3.48 -23.85
C LEU A 39 4.91 4.11 -22.45
N THR A 40 5.79 5.09 -22.24
CA THR A 40 5.87 5.80 -20.94
C THR A 40 4.62 6.61 -20.64
N CYS A 41 4.05 7.29 -21.65
CA CYS A 41 2.82 8.05 -21.50
C CYS A 41 1.62 7.16 -21.16
N THR A 42 1.59 5.90 -21.62
CA THR A 42 0.49 4.96 -21.34
C THR A 42 0.24 4.80 -19.84
N HIS A 43 1.29 4.67 -19.04
CA HIS A 43 1.17 4.58 -17.58
C HIS A 43 0.51 5.84 -16.98
N THR A 44 1.02 7.01 -17.34
CA THR A 44 0.51 8.30 -16.88
C THR A 44 -0.93 8.54 -17.34
N THR A 45 -1.31 8.08 -18.54
CA THR A 45 -2.70 8.13 -19.03
C THR A 45 -3.63 7.24 -18.22
N VAL A 46 -3.21 6.00 -17.88
CA VAL A 46 -3.99 5.11 -17.02
C VAL A 46 -4.23 5.75 -15.65
N LEU A 47 -3.20 6.32 -15.02
CA LEU A 47 -3.37 7.05 -13.77
C LEU A 47 -4.34 8.23 -13.94
N ALA A 48 -4.26 9.01 -15.02
CA ALA A 48 -5.19 10.11 -15.26
C ALA A 48 -6.65 9.64 -15.29
N ILE A 49 -6.93 8.49 -15.90
CA ILE A 49 -8.26 7.87 -15.91
C ILE A 49 -8.71 7.51 -14.48
N GLU A 50 -7.82 6.94 -13.67
CA GLU A 50 -8.10 6.64 -12.25
C GLU A 50 -8.41 7.91 -11.45
N PHE A 51 -7.64 8.99 -11.63
CA PHE A 51 -7.90 10.28 -10.98
C PHE A 51 -9.23 10.91 -11.43
N VAL A 52 -9.58 10.83 -12.71
CA VAL A 52 -10.88 11.29 -13.23
C VAL A 52 -12.02 10.47 -12.62
N ALA A 53 -11.86 9.14 -12.53
CA ALA A 53 -12.84 8.26 -11.91
C ALA A 53 -12.99 8.59 -10.41
N SER A 54 -11.88 8.68 -9.67
CA SER A 54 -11.85 9.05 -8.26
C SER A 54 -12.53 10.40 -8.02
N TYR A 55 -12.17 11.44 -8.80
CA TYR A 55 -12.77 12.77 -8.70
C TYR A 55 -14.28 12.77 -8.94
N ARG A 56 -14.76 12.00 -9.93
CA ARG A 56 -16.20 11.90 -10.24
C ARG A 56 -16.96 11.15 -9.16
N ILE A 57 -16.44 10.02 -8.69
CA ILE A 57 -17.09 9.17 -7.68
C ILE A 57 -17.10 9.86 -6.32
N ASN A 58 -16.03 10.56 -5.95
CA ASN A 58 -15.95 11.35 -4.72
C ASN A 58 -16.88 12.58 -4.72
N GLY A 59 -17.46 12.96 -5.86
CA GLY A 59 -18.49 14.01 -5.91
C GLY A 59 -19.77 13.69 -5.13
N ARG A 60 -19.98 12.41 -4.76
CA ARG A 60 -21.10 11.95 -3.93
C ARG A 60 -20.67 11.46 -2.55
N ASP A 61 -19.38 11.55 -2.21
CA ASP A 61 -18.86 11.10 -0.93
C ASP A 61 -19.17 12.14 0.17
N PRO A 62 -19.47 11.74 1.41
CA PRO A 62 -19.71 12.68 2.50
C PRO A 62 -18.46 13.46 2.92
N LEU A 63 -17.24 12.96 2.62
CA LEU A 63 -16.01 13.69 2.87
C LEU A 63 -15.71 14.67 1.73
N ALA A 64 -15.03 15.77 2.06
CA ALA A 64 -14.73 16.82 1.09
C ALA A 64 -13.93 16.28 -0.11
N ARG A 65 -14.48 16.49 -1.31
CA ARG A 65 -13.81 16.18 -2.58
C ARG A 65 -12.54 17.03 -2.72
N ALA A 66 -11.49 16.45 -3.30
CA ALA A 66 -10.30 17.19 -3.71
C ALA A 66 -10.62 18.30 -4.71
N ARG A 67 -9.79 19.35 -4.71
CA ARG A 67 -9.80 20.39 -5.74
C ARG A 67 -9.06 19.87 -6.98
N VAL A 68 -9.44 20.33 -8.17
CA VAL A 68 -8.79 19.95 -9.44
C VAL A 68 -7.26 20.13 -9.39
N PRO A 69 -6.70 21.25 -8.88
CA PRO A 69 -5.25 21.40 -8.76
C PRO A 69 -4.59 20.34 -7.84
N GLN A 70 -5.28 19.88 -6.80
CA GLN A 70 -4.78 18.81 -5.94
C GLN A 70 -4.72 17.48 -6.70
N CYS A 71 -5.75 17.16 -7.50
CA CYS A 71 -5.75 15.96 -8.35
C CYS A 71 -4.62 16.00 -9.39
N ILE A 72 -4.39 17.14 -10.05
CA ILE A 72 -3.29 17.29 -11.02
C ILE A 72 -1.93 17.08 -10.33
N ARG A 73 -1.73 17.69 -9.17
CA ARG A 73 -0.50 17.54 -8.39
C ARG A 73 -0.28 16.09 -7.94
N ALA A 74 -1.33 15.43 -7.45
CA ALA A 74 -1.31 14.03 -7.05
C ALA A 74 -0.99 13.10 -8.24
N TRP A 75 -1.61 13.34 -9.39
CA TRP A 75 -1.35 12.62 -10.63
C TRP A 75 0.09 12.75 -11.10
N LEU A 76 0.66 13.96 -11.07
CA LEU A 76 2.08 14.18 -11.40
C LEU A 76 2.99 13.44 -10.40
N ALA A 77 2.72 13.56 -9.10
CA ALA A 77 3.52 12.88 -8.07
C ALA A 77 3.48 11.35 -8.23
N GLU A 78 2.30 10.78 -8.42
CA GLU A 78 2.11 9.33 -8.59
C GLU A 78 2.74 8.82 -9.89
N SER A 79 2.65 9.59 -10.98
CA SER A 79 3.29 9.26 -12.28
C SER A 79 4.81 9.12 -12.18
N TRP A 80 5.44 9.86 -11.27
CA TRP A 80 6.87 9.74 -11.02
C TRP A 80 7.21 8.67 -9.97
N LEU A 81 6.39 8.57 -8.92
CA LEU A 81 6.68 7.69 -7.79
C LEU A 81 6.39 6.22 -8.11
N ALA A 82 5.25 5.93 -8.75
CA ALA A 82 4.85 4.55 -9.00
C ALA A 82 5.88 3.76 -9.83
N PRO A 83 6.45 4.28 -10.94
CA PRO A 83 7.51 3.58 -11.65
C PRO A 83 8.77 3.35 -10.80
N ARG A 84 9.17 4.33 -9.97
CA ARG A 84 10.32 4.17 -9.06
C ARG A 84 10.08 3.06 -8.03
N VAL A 85 8.85 2.91 -7.56
CA VAL A 85 8.50 1.89 -6.56
C VAL A 85 8.36 0.52 -7.22
N PHE A 86 7.53 0.39 -8.26
CA PHE A 86 7.18 -0.89 -8.89
C PHE A 86 8.21 -1.40 -9.91
N CYS A 87 8.97 -0.51 -10.55
CA CYS A 87 9.97 -0.89 -11.56
C CYS A 87 11.42 -0.81 -11.04
N TRP A 88 11.65 -0.27 -9.84
CA TRP A 88 13.01 -0.17 -9.27
C TRP A 88 13.13 -0.70 -7.83
N TYR A 89 12.52 -0.04 -6.86
CA TYR A 89 12.71 -0.38 -5.44
C TYR A 89 12.25 -1.79 -5.09
N GLN A 90 11.05 -2.17 -5.51
CA GLN A 90 10.50 -3.49 -5.22
C GLN A 90 11.20 -4.63 -5.97
N PRO A 91 11.49 -4.54 -7.29
CA PRO A 91 12.18 -5.61 -8.00
C PRO A 91 13.65 -5.75 -7.59
N PHE A 92 14.40 -4.65 -7.47
CA PHE A 92 15.87 -4.73 -7.34
C PHE A 92 16.40 -4.42 -5.94
N HIS A 93 15.59 -3.80 -5.08
CA HIS A 93 16.01 -3.39 -3.72
C HIS A 93 15.11 -3.93 -2.60
N SER A 94 14.24 -4.91 -2.86
CA SER A 94 13.39 -5.51 -1.82
C SER A 94 14.16 -6.04 -0.61
N ARG A 95 15.40 -6.50 -0.81
CA ARG A 95 16.27 -7.03 0.25
C ARG A 95 17.35 -6.04 0.74
N ALA A 96 17.28 -4.78 0.32
CA ALA A 96 18.31 -3.79 0.66
C ALA A 96 18.36 -3.46 2.17
N VAL A 97 17.23 -3.62 2.87
CA VAL A 97 17.17 -3.48 4.33
C VAL A 97 16.54 -4.76 4.91
N PRO A 98 17.32 -5.64 5.56
CA PRO A 98 16.79 -6.85 6.20
C PRO A 98 15.95 -6.49 7.44
N ASP A 99 15.23 -7.47 7.97
CA ASP A 99 14.57 -7.30 9.27
C ASP A 99 15.59 -6.96 10.35
N HIS A 100 15.16 -6.19 11.35
CA HIS A 100 15.99 -5.78 12.48
C HIS A 100 15.28 -6.11 13.78
N LEU A 101 15.91 -6.88 14.66
CA LEU A 101 15.28 -7.35 15.90
C LEU A 101 16.23 -7.17 17.10
N PRO A 102 16.62 -5.92 17.44
CA PRO A 102 17.42 -5.64 18.62
C PRO A 102 16.59 -5.85 19.89
N ALA A 103 17.19 -6.42 20.92
CA ALA A 103 16.58 -6.61 22.23
C ALA A 103 16.82 -5.40 23.15
N ASN A 104 16.35 -4.22 22.74
CA ASN A 104 16.60 -2.96 23.45
C ASN A 104 15.41 -2.46 24.28
N GLY A 105 14.40 -3.31 24.51
CA GLY A 105 13.22 -2.99 25.33
C GLY A 105 12.29 -1.93 24.74
N ARG A 106 12.50 -1.53 23.47
CA ARG A 106 11.65 -0.55 22.78
C ARG A 106 10.63 -1.26 21.90
N ARG A 107 9.38 -0.80 21.93
CA ARG A 107 8.28 -1.36 21.13
C ARG A 107 8.63 -1.38 19.65
N GLY A 108 8.43 -2.52 18.98
CA GLY A 108 8.73 -2.68 17.56
C GLY A 108 7.54 -2.45 16.61
N VAL A 109 7.79 -2.66 15.32
CA VAL A 109 6.83 -2.44 14.24
C VAL A 109 6.71 -3.67 13.33
N VAL A 110 5.49 -4.00 12.90
CA VAL A 110 5.27 -4.94 11.78
C VAL A 110 4.70 -4.16 10.60
N LEU A 111 5.36 -4.23 9.44
CA LEU A 111 4.96 -3.51 8.23
C LEU A 111 4.31 -4.44 7.22
N VAL A 112 3.09 -4.10 6.78
CA VAL A 112 2.22 -4.95 5.94
C VAL A 112 1.84 -4.20 4.66
N HIS A 113 2.43 -4.58 3.53
CA HIS A 113 2.23 -3.89 2.25
C HIS A 113 0.88 -4.20 1.58
N GLY A 114 0.56 -3.46 0.51
CA GLY A 114 -0.64 -3.63 -0.30
C GLY A 114 -0.56 -4.70 -1.40
N PHE A 115 -1.60 -4.73 -2.23
CA PHE A 115 -1.69 -5.61 -3.40
C PHE A 115 -0.52 -5.36 -4.39
N LEU A 116 -0.02 -6.42 -5.02
CA LEU A 116 1.13 -6.39 -5.96
C LEU A 116 2.43 -5.81 -5.39
N CYS A 117 2.54 -5.65 -4.07
CA CYS A 117 3.74 -5.14 -3.42
C CYS A 117 4.58 -6.25 -2.78
N ASN A 118 5.77 -5.87 -2.32
CA ASN A 118 6.65 -6.64 -1.45
C ASN A 118 7.28 -5.70 -0.41
N ARG A 119 8.07 -6.23 0.52
CA ARG A 119 8.73 -5.46 1.60
C ARG A 119 9.55 -4.25 1.11
N GLY A 120 10.04 -4.27 -0.13
CA GLY A 120 10.75 -3.16 -0.75
C GLY A 120 9.95 -1.87 -0.84
N PHE A 121 8.61 -1.96 -0.84
CA PHE A 121 7.71 -0.82 -0.72
C PHE A 121 8.02 0.05 0.51
N TRP A 122 8.39 -0.58 1.62
CA TRP A 122 8.66 0.08 2.89
C TRP A 122 10.06 0.69 3.00
N SER A 123 10.88 0.68 1.93
CA SER A 123 12.30 1.05 2.00
C SER A 123 12.61 2.32 2.81
N PRO A 124 11.90 3.47 2.64
CA PRO A 124 12.15 4.65 3.48
C PRO A 124 11.90 4.41 4.98
N TRP A 125 10.84 3.67 5.31
CA TRP A 125 10.47 3.31 6.68
C TRP A 125 11.50 2.37 7.30
N LEU A 126 11.94 1.34 6.57
CA LEU A 126 12.91 0.37 7.08
C LEU A 126 14.26 1.04 7.37
N ARG A 127 14.70 1.98 6.53
CA ARG A 127 15.94 2.74 6.78
C ARG A 127 15.83 3.62 8.03
N GLU A 128 14.71 4.32 8.19
CA GLU A 128 14.48 5.19 9.36
C GLU A 128 14.39 4.38 10.65
N LEU A 129 13.65 3.27 10.65
CA LEU A 129 13.56 2.34 11.78
C LEU A 129 14.91 1.70 12.11
N ARG A 130 15.70 1.33 11.09
CA ARG A 130 17.05 0.77 11.27
C ARG A 130 18.00 1.81 11.89
N ALA A 131 17.95 3.07 11.43
CA ALA A 131 18.77 4.15 11.97
C ALA A 131 18.40 4.49 13.43
N ASP A 132 17.13 4.36 13.81
CA ASP A 132 16.64 4.49 15.19
C ASP A 132 16.88 3.23 16.03
N ASP A 133 17.57 2.20 15.52
CA ASP A 133 17.74 0.91 16.20
C ASP A 133 16.40 0.31 16.68
N ARG A 134 15.33 0.48 15.91
CA ARG A 134 13.99 -0.01 16.25
C ARG A 134 13.78 -1.42 15.72
N ALA A 135 13.18 -2.30 16.53
CA ALA A 135 12.77 -3.61 16.04
C ALA A 135 11.67 -3.50 14.97
N PHE A 136 11.84 -4.19 13.84
CA PHE A 136 10.82 -4.33 12.83
C PHE A 136 10.90 -5.62 12.02
N VAL A 137 9.74 -6.06 11.55
CA VAL A 137 9.58 -7.07 10.50
C VAL A 137 8.70 -6.50 9.39
N ALA A 138 9.13 -6.64 8.14
CA ALA A 138 8.30 -6.30 6.97
C ALA A 138 7.92 -7.57 6.23
N VAL A 139 6.62 -7.88 6.19
CA VAL A 139 6.12 -9.13 5.62
C VAL A 139 6.02 -9.05 4.09
N ASP A 140 6.18 -10.19 3.44
CA ASP A 140 5.82 -10.39 2.03
C ASP A 140 4.53 -11.22 1.97
N LEU A 141 3.44 -10.64 1.45
CA LEU A 141 2.12 -11.30 1.38
C LEU A 141 2.03 -12.22 0.16
N GLU A 142 2.05 -13.53 0.39
CA GLU A 142 1.96 -14.56 -0.65
C GLU A 142 0.89 -15.60 -0.32
N PRO A 143 0.19 -16.18 -1.33
CA PRO A 143 0.34 -15.94 -2.77
C PRO A 143 -0.33 -14.63 -3.25
N VAL A 144 0.29 -13.94 -4.20
CA VAL A 144 -0.06 -12.57 -4.66
C VAL A 144 -1.54 -12.36 -5.03
N PHE A 145 -2.19 -13.37 -5.59
CA PHE A 145 -3.58 -13.33 -6.06
C PHE A 145 -4.54 -14.16 -5.20
N GLY A 146 -4.07 -14.63 -4.04
CA GLY A 146 -4.81 -15.46 -3.10
C GLY A 146 -5.80 -14.69 -2.24
N SER A 147 -6.43 -15.43 -1.32
CA SER A 147 -7.34 -14.87 -0.32
C SER A 147 -6.60 -13.98 0.67
N ILE A 148 -7.19 -12.85 1.05
CA ILE A 148 -6.71 -11.96 2.12
C ILE A 148 -6.64 -12.71 3.46
N ASP A 149 -7.54 -13.66 3.70
CA ASP A 149 -7.56 -14.44 4.96
C ASP A 149 -6.29 -15.29 5.13
N HIS A 150 -5.63 -15.70 4.04
CA HIS A 150 -4.41 -16.51 4.12
C HIS A 150 -3.20 -15.72 4.63
N TYR A 151 -3.26 -14.39 4.61
CA TYR A 151 -2.17 -13.54 5.10
C TYR A 151 -2.13 -13.43 6.63
N ALA A 152 -3.18 -13.86 7.33
CA ALA A 152 -3.28 -13.76 8.78
C ALA A 152 -2.12 -14.46 9.49
N GLN A 153 -1.74 -15.68 9.05
CA GLN A 153 -0.63 -16.42 9.64
C GLN A 153 0.71 -15.69 9.48
N THR A 154 0.98 -15.15 8.28
CA THR A 154 2.22 -14.39 8.02
C THR A 154 2.32 -13.15 8.91
N ILE A 155 1.20 -12.48 9.18
CA ILE A 155 1.15 -11.34 10.09
C ILE A 155 1.35 -11.82 11.54
N ASP A 156 0.72 -12.92 11.93
CA ASP A 156 0.84 -13.51 13.27
C ASP A 156 2.30 -13.87 13.60
N ASP A 157 2.98 -14.57 12.69
CA ASP A 157 4.39 -14.96 12.84
C ASP A 157 5.30 -13.72 12.98
N ALA A 158 5.02 -12.66 12.22
CA ALA A 158 5.77 -11.41 12.30
C ALA A 158 5.55 -10.71 13.65
N ILE A 159 4.32 -10.71 14.17
CA ILE A 159 3.99 -10.18 15.50
C ILE A 159 4.74 -10.97 16.56
N LEU A 160 4.74 -12.30 16.50
CA LEU A 160 5.47 -13.16 17.45
C LEU A 160 6.98 -12.86 17.44
N ARG A 161 7.59 -12.73 16.26
CA ARG A 161 9.03 -12.39 16.14
C ARG A 161 9.37 -11.05 16.77
N VAL A 162 8.57 -10.01 16.53
CA VAL A 162 8.82 -8.68 17.11
C VAL A 162 8.55 -8.67 18.61
N THR A 163 7.49 -9.33 19.08
CA THR A 163 7.19 -9.44 20.51
C THR A 163 8.28 -10.23 21.23
N ALA A 164 8.80 -11.32 20.65
CA ALA A 164 9.88 -12.09 21.25
C ALA A 164 11.16 -11.26 21.41
N ALA A 165 11.47 -10.39 20.45
CA ALA A 165 12.65 -9.52 20.53
C ALA A 165 12.48 -8.34 21.50
N THR A 166 11.27 -7.78 21.62
CA THR A 166 11.05 -6.53 22.37
C THR A 166 10.33 -6.72 23.70
N SER A 167 9.78 -7.90 23.95
CA SER A 167 8.83 -8.20 25.04
C SER A 167 7.59 -7.29 25.06
N LEU A 168 7.31 -6.59 23.96
CA LEU A 168 6.23 -5.62 23.83
C LEU A 168 5.38 -5.89 22.58
N PRO A 169 4.04 -5.77 22.66
CA PRO A 169 3.17 -5.85 21.48
C PRO A 169 3.57 -4.83 20.40
N PRO A 170 3.82 -5.23 19.14
CA PRO A 170 4.22 -4.30 18.09
C PRO A 170 3.09 -3.37 17.66
N MET A 171 3.46 -2.27 17.01
CA MET A 171 2.54 -1.50 16.17
C MET A 171 2.49 -2.10 14.76
N LEU A 172 1.30 -2.30 14.21
CA LEU A 172 1.12 -2.64 12.80
C LEU A 172 1.05 -1.36 11.96
N ILE A 173 1.83 -1.29 10.88
CA ILE A 173 1.74 -0.22 9.87
C ILE A 173 1.40 -0.87 8.53
N CYS A 174 0.22 -0.57 8.03
CA CYS A 174 -0.36 -1.27 6.91
C CYS A 174 -0.65 -0.30 5.75
N HIS A 175 -0.38 -0.72 4.52
CA HIS A 175 -0.75 0.04 3.32
C HIS A 175 -1.81 -0.71 2.52
N SER A 176 -2.83 0.01 2.04
CA SER A 176 -3.82 -0.53 1.11
C SER A 176 -4.43 -1.85 1.62
N MET A 177 -4.42 -2.92 0.80
CA MET A 177 -4.85 -4.28 1.14
C MET A 177 -4.23 -4.82 2.45
N GLY A 178 -3.02 -4.39 2.82
CA GLY A 178 -2.37 -4.83 4.05
C GLY A 178 -3.18 -4.51 5.31
N GLY A 179 -3.95 -3.42 5.31
CA GLY A 179 -4.82 -3.10 6.45
C GLY A 179 -6.06 -3.99 6.52
N LEU A 180 -6.52 -4.52 5.39
CA LEU A 180 -7.56 -5.55 5.35
C LEU A 180 -7.02 -6.88 5.84
N ALA A 181 -5.78 -7.23 5.49
CA ALA A 181 -5.10 -8.42 6.01
C ALA A 181 -4.91 -8.33 7.53
N ALA A 182 -4.54 -7.17 8.07
CA ALA A 182 -4.45 -6.94 9.50
C ALA A 182 -5.82 -7.05 10.20
N ARG A 183 -6.90 -6.56 9.58
CA ARG A 183 -8.26 -6.75 10.11
C ARG A 183 -8.71 -8.22 10.04
N ALA A 184 -8.34 -8.95 8.99
CA ALA A 184 -8.62 -10.38 8.88
C ALA A 184 -7.89 -11.18 9.96
N TRP A 185 -6.63 -10.83 10.26
CA TRP A 185 -5.89 -11.37 11.40
C TRP A 185 -6.58 -11.06 12.73
N LEU A 186 -7.01 -9.81 12.94
CA LEU A 186 -7.64 -9.37 14.19
C LEU A 186 -9.00 -10.03 14.47
N ARG A 187 -9.64 -10.64 13.48
CA ARG A 187 -10.92 -11.35 13.64
C ARG A 187 -10.86 -12.42 14.73
N ASP A 188 -9.80 -13.22 14.71
CA ASP A 188 -9.64 -14.42 15.56
C ASP A 188 -8.47 -14.28 16.54
N ALA A 189 -7.74 -13.17 16.50
CA ALA A 189 -6.58 -12.92 17.35
C ALA A 189 -6.95 -12.16 18.64
N ASP A 190 -6.17 -12.37 19.70
CA ASP A 190 -6.23 -11.54 20.90
C ASP A 190 -5.77 -10.10 20.57
N PRO A 191 -6.63 -9.08 20.75
CA PRO A 191 -6.32 -7.68 20.44
C PRO A 191 -5.13 -7.13 21.23
N THR A 192 -4.82 -7.69 22.41
CA THR A 192 -3.69 -7.24 23.26
C THR A 192 -2.32 -7.57 22.67
N ARG A 193 -2.28 -8.47 21.66
CA ARG A 193 -1.05 -8.85 20.95
C ARG A 193 -0.49 -7.76 20.06
N VAL A 194 -1.22 -6.67 19.85
CA VAL A 194 -0.75 -5.48 19.14
C VAL A 194 -1.01 -4.24 19.96
N HIS A 195 -0.08 -3.28 19.88
CA HIS A 195 -0.25 -1.99 20.54
C HIS A 195 -1.34 -1.15 19.88
N ARG A 196 -1.30 -1.11 18.53
CA ARG A 196 -2.24 -0.37 17.69
C ARG A 196 -2.01 -0.68 16.21
N ILE A 197 -2.99 -0.31 15.39
CA ILE A 197 -2.96 -0.52 13.94
C ILE A 197 -3.05 0.83 13.23
N VAL A 198 -2.07 1.09 12.38
CA VAL A 198 -2.07 2.24 11.45
C VAL A 198 -2.34 1.72 10.06
N THR A 199 -3.32 2.32 9.39
CA THR A 199 -3.60 2.03 7.98
C THR A 199 -3.38 3.25 7.11
N ILE A 200 -2.75 3.06 5.95
CA ILE A 200 -2.46 4.10 4.96
C ILE A 200 -3.20 3.73 3.67
N GLY A 201 -4.27 4.47 3.36
CA GLY A 201 -5.09 4.22 2.17
C GLY A 201 -5.74 2.84 2.14
N THR A 202 -6.09 2.26 3.29
CA THR A 202 -6.71 0.92 3.32
C THR A 202 -8.18 1.00 2.90
N PRO A 203 -8.65 0.18 1.94
CA PRO A 203 -10.05 0.16 1.52
C PRO A 203 -10.92 -0.61 2.53
N HIS A 204 -11.12 -0.05 3.73
CA HIS A 204 -11.86 -0.65 4.85
C HIS A 204 -13.29 -1.07 4.50
N ARG A 205 -13.91 -0.39 3.52
CA ARG A 205 -15.25 -0.69 2.98
C ARG A 205 -15.21 -1.09 1.49
N GLY A 206 -14.04 -1.56 1.04
CA GLY A 206 -13.74 -1.86 -0.35
C GLY A 206 -13.44 -0.61 -1.20
N THR A 207 -13.13 -0.84 -2.49
CA THR A 207 -12.89 0.25 -3.45
C THR A 207 -13.70 0.06 -4.74
N TRP A 208 -14.11 1.17 -5.35
CA TRP A 208 -14.85 1.19 -6.60
C TRP A 208 -14.13 0.42 -7.72
N LEU A 209 -12.80 0.53 -7.83
CA LEU A 209 -12.01 -0.15 -8.86
C LEU A 209 -12.07 -1.67 -8.77
N ALA A 210 -12.27 -2.23 -7.58
CA ALA A 210 -12.29 -3.67 -7.35
C ALA A 210 -13.43 -4.40 -8.08
N ARG A 211 -14.43 -3.66 -8.60
CA ARG A 211 -15.46 -4.21 -9.51
C ARG A 211 -14.85 -4.91 -10.73
N PHE A 212 -13.68 -4.44 -11.20
CA PHE A 212 -12.95 -5.01 -12.34
C PHE A 212 -11.95 -6.09 -11.92
N GLY A 213 -11.72 -6.28 -10.62
CA GLY A 213 -10.80 -7.28 -10.09
C GLY A 213 -11.27 -8.70 -10.36
N ARG A 214 -10.40 -9.52 -10.95
CA ARG A 214 -10.64 -10.94 -11.27
C ARG A 214 -9.90 -11.91 -10.34
N THR A 215 -8.97 -11.41 -9.52
CA THR A 215 -8.22 -12.20 -8.53
C THR A 215 -9.08 -12.43 -7.28
N VAL A 216 -8.69 -13.37 -6.41
CA VAL A 216 -9.45 -13.66 -5.18
C VAL A 216 -9.50 -12.42 -4.28
N ASN A 217 -8.33 -11.87 -3.94
CA ASN A 217 -8.24 -10.60 -3.20
C ASN A 217 -8.91 -9.42 -3.90
N GLY A 218 -8.87 -9.35 -5.24
CA GLY A 218 -9.57 -8.32 -6.01
C GLY A 218 -11.09 -8.39 -5.83
N ARG A 219 -11.65 -9.60 -5.79
CA ARG A 219 -13.08 -9.80 -5.46
C ARG A 219 -13.38 -9.47 -4.00
N GLN A 220 -12.50 -9.84 -3.08
CA GLN A 220 -12.67 -9.53 -1.65
C GLN A 220 -12.62 -8.02 -1.36
N MET A 221 -11.94 -7.23 -2.20
CA MET A 221 -11.88 -5.77 -2.07
C MET A 221 -13.07 -5.01 -2.69
N ARG A 222 -14.10 -5.71 -3.21
CA ARG A 222 -15.29 -5.07 -3.80
C ARG A 222 -16.17 -4.43 -2.74
N VAL A 223 -16.58 -3.19 -2.99
CA VAL A 223 -17.58 -2.50 -2.17
C VAL A 223 -18.85 -3.35 -2.11
N GLY A 224 -19.33 -3.63 -0.88
CA GLY A 224 -20.53 -4.42 -0.64
C GLY A 224 -20.42 -5.90 -1.01
N GLY A 225 -19.24 -6.42 -1.36
CA GLY A 225 -19.05 -7.87 -1.57
C GLY A 225 -19.11 -8.67 -0.27
N ASP A 226 -19.37 -9.97 -0.36
CA ASP A 226 -19.59 -10.86 0.81
C ASP A 226 -18.45 -10.78 1.83
N TRP A 227 -17.21 -10.76 1.36
CA TRP A 227 -16.04 -10.63 2.25
C TRP A 227 -16.02 -9.29 3.00
N MET A 228 -16.39 -8.20 2.32
CA MET A 228 -16.50 -6.87 2.95
C MET A 228 -17.63 -6.80 3.95
N GLN A 229 -18.78 -7.42 3.65
CA GLN A 229 -19.89 -7.50 4.59
C GLN A 229 -19.50 -8.30 5.84
N LYS A 230 -18.79 -9.43 5.65
CA LYS A 230 -18.29 -10.26 6.76
C LYS A 230 -17.37 -9.44 7.68
N ILE A 231 -16.35 -8.79 7.13
CA ILE A 231 -15.39 -8.02 7.95
C ILE A 231 -16.00 -6.74 8.55
N GLU A 232 -17.06 -6.19 7.93
CA GLU A 232 -17.86 -5.11 8.51
C GLU A 232 -18.81 -5.58 9.61
N GLY A 233 -19.25 -6.83 9.63
CA GLY A 233 -20.08 -7.40 10.69
C GLY A 233 -19.30 -7.64 11.99
N GLU A 234 -18.00 -7.87 11.87
CA GLU A 234 -17.08 -8.21 12.96
C GLU A 234 -16.54 -6.98 13.72
N ARG A 235 -17.30 -5.86 13.75
CA ARG A 235 -16.86 -4.55 14.30
C ARG A 235 -16.40 -4.59 15.75
N ALA A 236 -16.82 -5.59 16.52
CA ALA A 236 -16.44 -5.75 17.92
C ALA A 236 -14.91 -5.80 18.09
N SER A 237 -14.20 -6.51 17.20
CA SER A 237 -12.74 -6.63 17.22
C SER A 237 -12.04 -5.28 16.98
N THR A 238 -12.55 -4.47 16.04
CA THR A 238 -12.01 -3.13 15.74
C THR A 238 -12.21 -2.11 16.87
N ARG A 239 -13.10 -2.38 17.83
CA ARG A 239 -13.28 -1.52 19.02
C ARG A 239 -12.28 -1.82 20.13
N GLN A 240 -11.59 -2.95 20.07
CA GLN A 240 -10.67 -3.40 21.12
C GLN A 240 -9.23 -2.96 20.87
N VAL A 241 -8.90 -2.54 19.64
CA VAL A 241 -7.57 -2.03 19.26
C VAL A 241 -7.70 -0.60 18.75
N SER A 242 -6.77 0.26 19.12
CA SER A 242 -6.73 1.63 18.59
C SER A 242 -6.31 1.63 17.11
N PHE A 243 -7.14 2.23 16.26
CA PHE A 243 -6.85 2.46 14.84
C PHE A 243 -6.52 3.93 14.57
N THR A 244 -5.48 4.18 13.76
CA THR A 244 -5.32 5.44 13.02
C THR A 244 -5.40 5.16 11.53
N CYS A 245 -6.31 5.82 10.85
CA CYS A 245 -6.55 5.64 9.42
C CYS A 245 -6.12 6.89 8.68
N TRP A 246 -4.97 6.82 8.00
CA TRP A 246 -4.58 7.80 7.02
C TRP A 246 -5.35 7.56 5.72
N TYR A 247 -6.06 8.59 5.26
CA TYR A 247 -6.83 8.57 4.01
C TYR A 247 -6.54 9.84 3.20
N SER A 248 -6.84 9.83 1.90
CA SER A 248 -6.69 11.02 1.07
C SER A 248 -7.88 11.27 0.15
N ASN A 249 -8.22 12.55 -0.02
CA ASN A 249 -9.19 13.04 -1.00
C ASN A 249 -8.68 12.93 -2.46
N CYS A 250 -7.38 12.66 -2.67
CA CYS A 250 -6.77 12.40 -3.98
C CYS A 250 -6.33 10.93 -4.17
N ASP A 251 -6.82 10.01 -3.34
CA ASP A 251 -6.52 8.59 -3.53
C ASP A 251 -7.13 8.10 -4.86
N ASN A 252 -6.28 7.71 -5.80
CA ASN A 252 -6.65 7.21 -7.13
C ASN A 252 -6.97 5.70 -7.13
N ILE A 253 -6.79 5.00 -6.01
CA ILE A 253 -7.04 3.56 -5.90
C ILE A 253 -8.19 3.26 -4.95
N VAL A 254 -8.30 3.96 -3.83
CA VAL A 254 -9.34 3.78 -2.82
C VAL A 254 -10.30 4.95 -2.84
N PHE A 255 -11.39 4.76 -3.56
CA PHE A 255 -12.52 5.69 -3.60
C PHE A 255 -13.85 4.93 -3.67
N PRO A 256 -14.95 5.45 -3.09
CA PRO A 256 -15.10 6.75 -2.42
C PRO A 256 -14.19 6.97 -1.20
N THR A 257 -13.76 8.21 -0.96
CA THR A 257 -12.76 8.57 0.09
C THR A 257 -13.13 8.04 1.47
N SER A 258 -14.41 8.09 1.84
CA SER A 258 -14.90 7.60 3.14
C SER A 258 -14.63 6.11 3.35
N ASN A 259 -14.45 5.32 2.29
CA ASN A 259 -14.12 3.89 2.41
C ASN A 259 -12.74 3.63 3.00
N ALA A 260 -11.87 4.63 3.06
CA ALA A 260 -10.56 4.56 3.71
C ALA A 260 -10.59 4.91 5.21
N THR A 261 -11.78 5.14 5.78
CA THR A 261 -11.97 5.52 7.19
C THR A 261 -12.66 4.41 7.98
N LEU A 262 -12.51 4.43 9.31
CA LEU A 262 -13.24 3.58 10.24
C LEU A 262 -13.96 4.41 11.31
N PRO A 263 -15.24 4.12 11.63
CA PRO A 263 -15.92 4.76 12.75
C PRO A 263 -15.18 4.50 14.08
N GLY A 264 -14.96 5.54 14.87
CA GLY A 264 -14.25 5.45 16.16
C GLY A 264 -12.72 5.39 16.05
N ALA A 265 -12.16 5.35 14.85
CA ALA A 265 -10.72 5.48 14.63
C ALA A 265 -10.28 6.96 14.60
N ASP A 266 -9.00 7.18 14.84
CA ASP A 266 -8.32 8.45 14.55
C ASP A 266 -8.11 8.56 13.03
N ASN A 267 -9.10 9.11 12.34
CA ASN A 267 -9.08 9.28 10.88
C ASN A 267 -8.35 10.57 10.49
N ARG A 268 -7.21 10.46 9.81
CA ARG A 268 -6.34 11.58 9.46
C ARG A 268 -6.26 11.79 7.95
N LEU A 269 -6.53 13.01 7.51
CA LEU A 269 -6.44 13.39 6.11
C LEU A 269 -4.98 13.65 5.70
N ALA A 270 -4.46 12.84 4.80
CA ALA A 270 -3.26 13.10 4.01
C ALA A 270 -3.65 13.97 2.79
N ASP A 271 -3.86 15.27 3.05
CA ASP A 271 -4.49 16.17 2.07
C ASP A 271 -3.75 16.18 0.72
N GLY A 272 -4.53 15.97 -0.33
CA GLY A 272 -4.09 16.04 -1.70
C GLY A 272 -3.20 14.90 -2.16
N ARG A 273 -2.88 13.87 -1.36
CA ARG A 273 -1.92 12.79 -1.70
C ARG A 273 -2.50 11.66 -2.53
N ALA A 274 -1.72 11.15 -3.48
CA ALA A 274 -2.06 9.94 -4.23
C ALA A 274 -1.84 8.66 -3.41
N HIS A 275 -2.30 7.51 -3.92
CA HIS A 275 -2.37 6.27 -3.15
C HIS A 275 -1.01 5.74 -2.68
N VAL A 276 -0.02 5.65 -3.57
CA VAL A 276 1.35 5.24 -3.21
C VAL A 276 2.05 6.40 -2.54
N GLU A 277 1.85 7.63 -3.01
CA GLU A 277 2.44 8.84 -2.44
C GLU A 277 2.22 8.95 -0.93
N MET A 278 1.03 8.61 -0.40
CA MET A 278 0.77 8.63 1.04
C MET A 278 1.83 7.85 1.85
N ALA A 279 2.24 6.67 1.40
CA ALA A 279 3.24 5.86 2.10
C ALA A 279 4.66 6.44 2.01
N PHE A 280 4.92 7.37 1.09
CA PHE A 280 6.22 8.02 0.91
C PHE A 280 6.25 9.46 1.47
N ASP A 281 5.10 10.01 1.88
CA ASP A 281 5.01 11.31 2.53
C ASP A 281 5.77 11.30 3.87
N SER A 282 6.77 12.18 3.97
CA SER A 282 7.64 12.25 5.15
C SER A 282 6.92 12.74 6.41
N ARG A 283 5.92 13.62 6.26
CA ARG A 283 5.13 14.11 7.39
C ARG A 283 4.28 12.98 7.94
N LEU A 284 3.55 12.28 7.07
CA LEU A 284 2.75 11.12 7.45
C LEU A 284 3.59 10.07 8.16
N ARG A 285 4.78 9.76 7.63
CA ARG A 285 5.71 8.81 8.25
C ARG A 285 6.16 9.24 9.64
N ARG A 286 6.66 10.47 9.80
CA ARG A 286 7.07 11.00 11.11
C ARG A 286 5.92 10.97 12.13
N GLU A 287 4.75 11.46 11.73
CA GLU A 287 3.57 11.47 12.60
C GLU A 287 3.11 10.05 12.97
N THR A 288 3.26 9.10 12.06
CA THR A 288 2.94 7.69 12.32
C THR A 288 3.92 7.07 13.31
N LEU A 289 5.23 7.26 13.11
CA LEU A 289 6.25 6.72 14.00
C LEU A 289 6.23 7.37 15.39
N ALA A 290 5.80 8.63 15.51
CA ALA A 290 5.59 9.29 16.79
C ALA A 290 4.52 8.60 17.67
N LEU A 291 3.63 7.79 17.09
CA LEU A 291 2.63 7.02 17.83
C LEU A 291 3.22 5.80 18.54
N LEU A 292 4.52 5.49 18.34
CA LEU A 292 5.21 4.43 19.10
C LEU A 292 5.48 4.84 20.56
N ALA A 293 5.55 6.14 20.83
CA ALA A 293 5.83 6.70 22.15
C ALA A 293 4.59 6.95 23.01
N ARG A 294 3.39 6.81 22.43
CA ARG A 294 2.09 6.95 23.10
C ARG A 294 1.52 5.56 23.35
#